data_AF-A0A9P7QZC3-F1
#
_entry.id   AF-A0A9P7QZC3-F1
#
_cell.length_a   1.000
_cell.length_b   1.000
_cell.length_c   1.000
_cell.angle_alpha   90.00
_cell.angle_beta   90.00
_cell.angle_gamma   90.00
#
_symmetry.space_group_name_H-M   'P 1'
#
loop_
_entity.id
_entity.type
_entity.pdbx_description
1 polymer ?
#
loop_
_entity_poly.entity_id
_entity_poly.type
_entity_poly.pdbx_seq_one_letter_code
_entity_poly.pdbx_strand_id
1 'polypeptide(L)'
;MDDIENAVKRPDHGQGFAQASWLLASDVDSEGFIFQKFNKLSARNILYLQCEVLALEEKLEKFDRLVDGSTDTSLQESTRKWEKLVAQCNASEPRALEMMTTVRELRMKLREYHETLKLQSEIVAMHPPERRALEAMRNWLEQPLPVLGGRSKHFLEDETDLVSLKVPAEADFLSKRLRAYWPGQSA
;
A
#
# COMPACT_ATOMS: atom_id res chain seq x y z
N MET A 1 34.26 47.90 -12.64
CA MET A 1 34.47 46.60 -13.31
C MET A 1 34.65 45.60 -12.18
N ASP A 2 33.54 45.21 -11.57
CA ASP A 2 33.46 44.22 -10.49
C ASP A 2 32.01 43.70 -10.50
N ASP A 3 31.74 42.75 -11.40
CA ASP A 3 30.44 42.09 -11.55
C ASP A 3 30.64 40.58 -11.77
N ILE A 4 31.25 39.89 -10.82
CA ILE A 4 31.27 38.42 -10.71
C ILE A 4 31.42 38.20 -9.19
N GLU A 5 30.44 37.73 -8.43
CA GLU A 5 29.98 36.35 -8.42
C GLU A 5 28.81 36.26 -7.42
N ASN A 6 27.56 36.45 -7.88
CA ASN A 6 26.41 36.11 -7.03
C ASN A 6 26.18 34.60 -7.17
N ALA A 7 27.07 33.81 -6.58
CA ALA A 7 26.88 32.38 -6.44
C ALA A 7 25.64 32.17 -5.59
N VAL A 8 24.52 31.87 -6.25
CA VAL A 8 23.26 31.47 -5.60
C VAL A 8 23.62 30.36 -4.62
N LYS A 9 23.67 30.69 -3.32
CA LYS A 9 23.81 29.70 -2.26
C LYS A 9 22.66 28.73 -2.43
N ARG A 10 22.95 27.54 -2.97
CA ARG A 10 21.99 26.44 -2.97
C ARG A 10 21.59 26.22 -1.51
N PRO A 11 20.30 26.18 -1.18
CA PRO A 11 19.90 26.01 0.20
C PRO A 11 20.50 24.70 0.76
N ASP A 12 20.81 24.68 2.05
CA ASP A 12 21.36 23.50 2.70
C ASP A 12 20.22 22.49 2.90
N HIS A 13 20.09 21.56 1.96
CA HIS A 13 19.03 20.57 1.92
C HIS A 13 19.34 19.31 2.76
N GLY A 14 20.44 19.32 3.52
CA GLY A 14 20.93 18.13 4.21
C GLY A 14 21.42 17.03 3.24
N GLN A 15 21.70 15.84 3.77
CA GLN A 15 22.14 14.68 2.99
C GLN A 15 21.19 13.50 3.17
N GLY A 16 21.26 12.52 2.28
CA GLY A 16 20.48 11.29 2.41
C GLY A 16 18.99 11.53 2.15
N PHE A 17 18.15 11.11 3.11
CA PHE A 17 16.70 11.28 3.02
C PHE A 17 16.26 12.74 2.96
N ALA A 18 16.98 13.67 3.60
CA ALA A 18 16.66 15.10 3.56
C ALA A 18 16.87 15.67 2.14
N GLN A 19 17.96 15.28 1.49
CA GLN A 19 18.23 15.63 0.11
C GLN A 19 17.21 14.99 -0.83
N ALA A 20 16.91 13.70 -0.67
CA ALA A 20 15.94 12.98 -1.50
C ALA A 20 14.53 13.59 -1.40
N SER A 21 14.05 13.88 -0.19
CA SER A 21 12.72 14.48 -0.01
C SER A 21 12.64 15.89 -0.57
N TRP A 22 13.71 16.68 -0.41
CA TRP A 22 13.78 18.01 -1.03
C TRP A 22 13.75 17.92 -2.57
N LEU A 23 14.50 16.99 -3.16
CA LEU A 23 14.51 16.78 -4.62
C LEU A 23 13.12 16.37 -5.13
N LEU A 24 12.46 15.43 -4.46
CA LEU A 24 11.10 15.00 -4.79
C LEU A 24 10.11 16.18 -4.72
N ALA A 25 10.18 16.98 -3.65
CA ALA A 25 9.27 18.11 -3.44
C ALA A 25 9.56 19.32 -4.33
N SER A 26 10.74 19.41 -4.94
CA SER A 26 11.14 20.54 -5.79
C SER A 26 10.66 20.42 -7.23
N ASP A 27 10.16 19.25 -7.63
CA ASP A 27 9.55 19.05 -8.95
C ASP A 27 8.16 19.69 -9.00
N VAL A 28 8.06 20.82 -9.71
CA VAL A 28 6.84 21.64 -9.84
C VAL A 28 5.67 20.82 -10.37
N ASP A 29 5.93 19.89 -11.29
CA ASP A 29 4.89 19.07 -11.91
C ASP A 29 4.62 17.76 -11.14
N SER A 30 5.36 17.54 -10.05
CA SER A 30 5.31 16.34 -9.19
C SER A 30 5.42 15.02 -9.97
N GLU A 31 6.01 15.05 -11.17
CA GLU A 31 6.22 13.88 -12.03
C GLU A 31 7.27 12.93 -11.44
N GLY A 32 8.17 13.47 -10.62
CA GLY A 32 9.16 12.76 -9.84
C GLY A 32 8.62 12.06 -8.58
N PHE A 33 7.33 12.15 -8.23
CA PHE A 33 6.77 11.39 -7.09
C PHE A 33 6.60 9.90 -7.45
N ILE A 34 7.74 9.21 -7.61
CA ILE A 34 7.86 7.83 -8.04
C ILE A 34 8.26 6.98 -6.84
N PHE A 35 7.49 5.92 -6.58
CA PHE A 35 7.73 5.00 -5.48
C PHE A 35 7.54 3.56 -5.90
N GLN A 36 8.11 2.64 -5.11
CA GLN A 36 7.94 1.21 -5.31
C GLN A 36 6.56 0.75 -4.79
N LYS A 37 5.84 -0.05 -5.58
CA LYS A 37 4.57 -0.71 -5.23
C LYS A 37 4.74 -1.86 -4.25
N PHE A 38 5.92 -2.49 -4.28
CA PHE A 38 6.23 -3.71 -3.54
C PHE A 38 5.32 -4.90 -3.90
N ASN A 39 4.97 -5.07 -5.17
CA ASN A 39 4.02 -6.07 -5.67
C ASN A 39 4.24 -7.47 -5.06
N LYS A 40 5.49 -7.95 -5.06
CA LYS A 40 5.85 -9.27 -4.51
C LYS A 40 5.62 -9.35 -3.00
N LEU A 41 5.96 -8.29 -2.27
CA LEU A 41 5.80 -8.26 -0.81
C LEU A 41 4.32 -8.12 -0.43
N SER A 42 3.57 -7.27 -1.12
CA SER A 42 2.14 -7.10 -0.93
C SER A 42 1.37 -8.39 -1.23
N ALA A 43 1.69 -9.08 -2.34
CA ALA A 43 1.11 -10.38 -2.65
C ALA A 43 1.40 -11.41 -1.55
N ARG A 44 2.65 -11.46 -1.04
CA ARG A 44 3.01 -12.33 0.08
C ARG A 44 2.23 -11.97 1.36
N ASN A 45 2.04 -10.69 1.67
CA ASN A 45 1.25 -10.26 2.82
C ASN A 45 -0.22 -10.69 2.71
N ILE A 46 -0.84 -10.47 1.55
CA ILE A 46 -2.22 -10.90 1.27
C ILE A 46 -2.36 -12.42 1.43
N LEU A 47 -1.39 -13.20 0.94
CA LEU A 47 -1.39 -14.66 1.10
C LEU A 47 -1.29 -15.08 2.57
N TYR A 48 -0.48 -14.40 3.39
CA TYR A 48 -0.44 -14.69 4.83
C TYR A 48 -1.77 -14.39 5.52
N LEU A 49 -2.36 -13.22 5.25
CA LEU A 49 -3.67 -12.87 5.79
C LEU A 49 -4.76 -13.86 5.36
N GLN A 50 -4.73 -14.32 4.10
CA GLN A 50 -5.64 -15.35 3.61
C GLN A 50 -5.48 -16.67 4.39
N CYS A 51 -4.25 -17.12 4.61
CA CYS A 51 -3.99 -18.32 5.42
C CYS A 51 -4.47 -18.17 6.87
N GLU A 52 -4.30 -17.00 7.49
CA GLU A 52 -4.79 -16.72 8.84
C GLU A 52 -6.34 -16.81 8.90
N VAL A 53 -7.02 -16.22 7.92
CA VAL A 53 -8.49 -16.30 7.80
C VAL A 53 -8.96 -17.76 7.62
N LEU A 54 -8.31 -18.53 6.73
CA LEU A 54 -8.64 -19.94 6.51
C LEU A 54 -8.43 -20.81 7.76
N ALA A 55 -7.36 -20.55 8.52
CA ALA A 55 -7.12 -21.26 9.78
C ALA A 55 -8.20 -20.96 10.83
N LEU A 56 -8.73 -19.73 10.85
CA LEU A 56 -9.84 -19.34 11.73
C LEU A 56 -11.16 -19.94 11.28
N GLU A 57 -11.42 -19.99 9.97
CA GLU A 57 -12.55 -20.69 9.37
C GLU A 57 -12.56 -22.17 9.76
N GLU A 58 -11.42 -22.86 9.62
CA GLU A 58 -11.30 -24.27 10.00
C GLU A 58 -11.61 -24.49 11.50
N LYS A 59 -11.21 -23.56 12.38
CA LYS A 59 -11.55 -23.62 13.81
C LYS A 59 -13.06 -23.46 14.04
N LEU A 60 -13.71 -22.51 13.35
CA LEU A 60 -15.16 -22.34 13.46
C LEU A 60 -15.92 -23.56 12.95
N GLU A 61 -15.52 -24.13 11.82
CA GLU A 61 -16.14 -25.37 11.33
C GLU A 61 -15.98 -26.54 12.31
N LYS A 62 -14.87 -26.60 13.06
CA LYS A 62 -14.70 -27.60 14.14
C LYS A 62 -15.73 -27.38 15.24
N PHE A 63 -16.02 -26.14 15.63
CA PHE A 63 -17.09 -25.84 16.58
C PHE A 63 -18.47 -26.22 16.04
N ASP A 64 -18.76 -25.91 14.77
CA ASP A 64 -20.03 -26.26 14.13
C ASP A 64 -20.25 -27.78 14.13
N ARG A 65 -19.24 -28.55 13.71
CA ARG A 65 -19.29 -30.03 13.75
C ARG A 65 -19.49 -30.59 15.17
N LEU A 66 -18.88 -29.98 16.18
CA LEU A 66 -19.06 -30.38 17.58
C LEU A 66 -20.49 -30.13 18.06
N VAL A 67 -21.11 -29.05 17.63
CA VAL A 67 -22.49 -28.69 18.00
C VAL A 67 -23.48 -29.60 17.30
N ASP A 68 -23.28 -29.87 16.01
CA ASP A 68 -24.14 -30.76 15.21
C ASP A 68 -24.16 -32.20 15.76
N GLY A 69 -23.03 -32.69 16.27
CA GLY A 69 -22.92 -34.01 16.90
C GLY A 69 -23.36 -34.06 18.37
N SER A 70 -23.73 -32.93 18.98
CA SER A 70 -24.02 -32.84 20.41
C SER A 70 -25.52 -32.93 20.70
N THR A 71 -25.87 -33.67 21.75
CA THR A 71 -27.22 -33.66 22.34
C THR A 71 -27.38 -32.60 23.45
N ASP A 72 -26.33 -31.83 23.74
CA ASP A 72 -26.37 -30.77 24.74
C ASP A 72 -27.14 -29.55 24.23
N THR A 73 -28.37 -29.41 24.71
CA THR A 73 -29.25 -28.27 24.42
C THR A 73 -28.59 -26.93 24.80
N SER A 74 -27.75 -26.91 25.83
CA SER A 74 -27.09 -25.68 26.27
C SER A 74 -26.10 -25.16 25.23
N LEU A 75 -25.32 -26.06 24.66
CA LEU A 75 -24.35 -25.80 23.59
C LEU A 75 -25.06 -25.42 22.28
N GLN A 76 -26.14 -26.13 21.92
CA GLN A 76 -26.91 -25.81 20.71
C GLN A 76 -27.59 -24.43 20.81
N GLU A 77 -28.04 -24.03 21.99
CA GLU A 77 -28.63 -22.70 22.15
C GLU A 77 -27.59 -21.57 22.13
N SER A 78 -26.33 -21.83 22.52
CA SER A 78 -25.30 -20.78 22.51
C SER A 78 -24.77 -20.46 21.11
N THR A 79 -24.86 -21.41 20.17
CA THR A 79 -24.60 -21.10 18.74
C THR A 79 -25.76 -20.33 18.09
N ARG A 80 -26.98 -20.50 18.60
CA ARG A 80 -28.19 -19.86 18.06
C ARG A 80 -28.50 -18.49 18.66
N LYS A 81 -28.12 -18.25 19.92
CA LYS A 81 -28.43 -17.04 20.68
C LYS A 81 -27.15 -16.36 21.16
N TRP A 82 -26.88 -15.18 20.63
CA TRP A 82 -25.69 -14.40 20.99
C TRP A 82 -25.63 -14.06 22.49
N GLU A 83 -26.77 -13.72 23.09
CA GLU A 83 -26.87 -13.39 24.51
C GLU A 83 -26.46 -14.58 25.37
N LYS A 84 -26.80 -15.81 24.94
CA LYS A 84 -26.44 -17.03 25.65
C LYS A 84 -24.95 -17.33 25.54
N LEU A 85 -24.36 -17.12 24.38
CA LEU A 85 -22.90 -17.23 24.20
C LEU A 85 -22.15 -16.26 25.11
N VAL A 86 -22.60 -15.00 25.16
CA VAL A 86 -22.00 -13.97 26.02
C VAL A 86 -22.16 -14.35 27.50
N ALA A 87 -23.33 -14.83 27.91
CA ALA A 87 -23.55 -15.30 29.28
C ALA A 87 -22.60 -16.46 29.65
N GLN A 88 -22.39 -17.43 28.76
CA GLN A 88 -21.44 -18.53 28.97
C GLN A 88 -19.99 -18.04 29.04
N CYS A 89 -19.60 -17.06 28.21
CA CYS A 89 -18.29 -16.41 28.33
C CYS A 89 -18.11 -15.74 29.68
N ASN A 90 -19.12 -15.01 30.16
CA ASN A 90 -19.09 -14.35 31.47
C ASN A 90 -19.02 -15.36 32.62
N ALA A 91 -19.60 -16.55 32.42
CA ALA A 91 -19.48 -17.67 33.35
C ALA A 91 -18.14 -18.43 33.26
N SER A 92 -17.19 -17.94 32.44
CA SER A 92 -15.89 -18.58 32.19
C SER A 92 -15.98 -19.99 31.60
N GLU A 93 -17.04 -20.28 30.84
CA GLU A 93 -17.19 -21.55 30.12
C GLU A 93 -16.07 -21.66 29.05
N PRO A 94 -15.15 -22.64 29.13
CA PRO A 94 -13.95 -22.66 28.30
C PRO A 94 -14.23 -22.66 26.79
N ARG A 95 -15.23 -23.43 26.36
CA ARG A 95 -15.62 -23.53 24.93
C ARG A 95 -16.23 -22.22 24.42
N ALA A 96 -17.05 -21.56 25.23
CA ALA A 96 -17.64 -20.29 24.87
C ALA A 96 -16.55 -19.21 24.72
N LEU A 97 -15.58 -19.18 25.63
CA LEU A 97 -14.43 -18.28 25.57
C LEU A 97 -13.58 -18.50 24.31
N GLU A 98 -13.29 -19.76 23.98
CA GLU A 98 -12.51 -20.11 22.78
C GLU A 98 -13.27 -19.73 21.49
N MET A 99 -14.56 -20.03 21.42
CA MET A 99 -15.40 -19.67 20.26
C MET A 99 -15.50 -18.14 20.12
N MET A 100 -15.76 -17.41 21.21
CA MET A 100 -15.80 -15.95 21.21
C MET A 100 -14.47 -15.33 20.78
N THR A 101 -13.35 -15.88 21.25
CA THR A 101 -12.00 -15.42 20.87
C THR A 101 -11.77 -15.63 19.38
N THR A 102 -12.09 -16.81 18.86
CA THR A 102 -11.98 -17.16 17.44
C THR A 102 -12.83 -16.23 16.57
N VAL A 103 -14.09 -15.98 16.95
CA VAL A 103 -15.00 -15.07 16.23
C VAL A 103 -14.47 -13.64 16.22
N ARG A 104 -13.93 -13.15 17.33
CA ARG A 104 -13.37 -11.79 17.41
C ARG A 104 -12.11 -11.67 16.54
N GLU A 105 -11.22 -12.66 16.61
CA GLU A 105 -10.02 -12.70 15.78
C GLU A 105 -10.37 -12.74 14.29
N LEU A 106 -11.33 -13.59 13.90
CA LEU A 106 -11.81 -13.65 12.51
C LEU A 106 -12.33 -12.30 12.04
N ARG A 107 -13.15 -11.61 12.84
CA ARG A 107 -13.68 -10.29 12.46
C ARG A 107 -12.57 -9.26 12.24
N MET A 108 -11.52 -9.28 13.07
CA MET A 108 -10.37 -8.40 12.89
C MET A 108 -9.58 -8.76 11.63
N LYS A 109 -9.29 -10.06 11.42
CA LYS A 109 -8.49 -10.53 10.29
C LYS A 109 -9.19 -10.41 8.95
N LEU A 110 -10.50 -10.67 8.88
CA LEU A 110 -11.28 -10.40 7.67
C LEU A 110 -11.28 -8.92 7.31
N ARG A 111 -11.41 -8.04 8.30
CA ARG A 111 -11.33 -6.60 8.07
C ARG A 111 -9.97 -6.20 7.52
N GLU A 112 -8.90 -6.63 8.18
CA GLU A 112 -7.51 -6.37 7.75
C GLU A 112 -7.26 -6.90 6.34
N TYR A 113 -7.72 -8.11 6.02
CA TYR A 113 -7.63 -8.70 4.69
C TYR A 113 -8.36 -7.89 3.63
N HIS A 114 -9.63 -7.52 3.86
CA HIS A 114 -10.42 -6.75 2.91
C HIS A 114 -9.88 -5.33 2.70
N GLU A 115 -9.45 -4.66 3.77
CA GLU A 115 -8.80 -3.35 3.69
C GLU A 115 -7.48 -3.44 2.90
N THR A 116 -6.68 -4.49 3.14
CA THR A 116 -5.44 -4.73 2.40
C THR A 116 -5.70 -4.97 0.91
N LEU A 117 -6.71 -5.78 0.56
CA LEU A 117 -7.10 -6.00 -0.83
C LEU A 117 -7.56 -4.71 -1.51
N LYS A 118 -8.35 -3.90 -0.81
CA LYS A 118 -8.81 -2.61 -1.34
C LYS A 118 -7.62 -1.68 -1.62
N LEU A 119 -6.73 -1.50 -0.64
CA LEU A 119 -5.52 -0.68 -0.80
C LEU A 119 -4.63 -1.20 -1.94
N GLN A 120 -4.45 -2.53 -2.04
CA GLN A 120 -3.68 -3.11 -3.12
C GLN A 120 -4.33 -2.87 -4.49
N SER A 121 -5.67 -2.92 -4.59
CA SER A 121 -6.38 -2.62 -5.83
C SER A 121 -6.20 -1.16 -6.26
N GLU A 122 -6.20 -0.24 -5.29
CA GLU A 122 -5.93 1.19 -5.53
C GLU A 122 -4.50 1.41 -6.02
N ILE A 123 -3.51 0.75 -5.40
CA ILE A 123 -2.09 0.81 -5.82
C ILE A 123 -1.91 0.24 -7.24
N VAL A 124 -2.55 -0.88 -7.56
CA VAL A 124 -2.47 -1.50 -8.89
C VAL A 124 -3.12 -0.62 -9.97
N ALA A 125 -4.14 0.15 -9.61
CA ALA A 125 -4.80 1.09 -10.51
C ALA A 125 -4.00 2.39 -10.74
N MET A 126 -2.96 2.66 -9.93
CA MET A 126 -2.09 3.82 -10.14
C MET A 126 -1.29 3.67 -11.43
N HIS A 127 -0.96 4.82 -12.03
CA HIS A 127 -0.24 4.84 -13.29
C HIS A 127 1.26 4.54 -13.09
N PRO A 128 1.88 3.83 -14.04
CA PRO A 128 3.33 3.75 -14.08
C PRO A 128 3.94 5.15 -14.31
N PRO A 129 5.17 5.40 -13.85
CA PRO A 129 5.85 6.66 -14.11
C PRO A 129 6.07 6.89 -15.61
N GLU A 130 5.97 8.14 -16.05
CA GLU A 130 6.40 8.50 -17.40
C GLU A 130 7.92 8.30 -17.54
N ARG A 131 8.35 7.73 -18.66
CA ARG A 131 9.77 7.37 -18.89
C ARG A 131 10.73 8.55 -18.67
N ARG A 132 10.35 9.75 -19.13
CA ARG A 132 11.16 10.96 -18.98
C ARG A 132 11.34 11.35 -17.52
N ALA A 133 10.28 11.26 -16.71
CA ALA A 133 10.33 11.57 -15.29
C ALA A 133 11.17 10.55 -14.53
N LEU A 134 11.05 9.26 -14.89
CA LEU A 134 11.88 8.19 -14.32
C LEU A 134 13.37 8.38 -14.62
N GLU A 135 13.73 8.69 -15.87
CA GLU A 135 15.11 8.96 -16.28
C GLU A 135 15.67 10.20 -15.56
N ALA A 136 14.88 11.27 -15.43
CA ALA A 136 15.26 12.44 -14.66
C ALA A 136 15.54 12.08 -13.19
N MET A 137 14.65 11.30 -12.56
CA MET A 137 14.82 10.90 -11.16
C MET A 137 16.07 10.05 -10.94
N ARG A 138 16.33 9.06 -11.81
CA ARG A 138 17.54 8.24 -11.76
C ARG A 138 18.80 9.11 -11.81
N ASN A 139 18.88 10.01 -12.80
CA ASN A 139 20.01 10.92 -12.95
C ASN A 139 20.24 11.85 -11.74
N TRP A 140 19.18 12.17 -11.02
CA TRP A 140 19.24 13.05 -9.84
C TRP A 140 19.71 12.29 -8.60
N LEU A 141 19.23 11.05 -8.41
CA LEU A 141 19.61 10.22 -7.27
C LEU A 141 20.99 9.55 -7.43
N GLU A 142 21.49 9.45 -8.66
CA GLU A 142 22.78 8.83 -9.01
C GLU A 142 23.99 9.81 -9.11
N GLN A 143 23.82 11.10 -8.78
CA GLN A 143 24.95 12.07 -8.69
C GLN A 143 26.05 11.52 -7.76
N PRO A 144 27.36 11.86 -7.91
CA PRO A 144 28.51 10.94 -7.83
C PRO A 144 28.61 10.00 -6.62
N LEU A 145 27.91 10.29 -5.53
CA LEU A 145 27.55 9.36 -4.47
C LEU A 145 26.01 9.24 -4.39
N PRO A 146 25.44 8.03 -4.48
CA PRO A 146 24.00 7.82 -4.45
C PRO A 146 23.35 8.53 -3.26
N VAL A 147 22.31 9.32 -3.53
CA VAL A 147 21.58 10.07 -2.48
C VAL A 147 20.99 9.12 -1.44
N LEU A 148 20.55 7.94 -1.86
CA LEU A 148 20.08 6.88 -0.98
C LEU A 148 21.09 5.72 -0.95
N GLY A 149 21.30 5.13 0.24
CA GLY A 149 22.23 4.01 0.44
C GLY A 149 21.56 2.64 0.51
N GLY A 150 22.35 1.59 0.73
CA GLY A 150 21.83 0.24 0.98
C GLY A 150 21.00 -0.32 -0.19
N ARG A 151 19.89 -1.02 0.12
CA ARG A 151 18.97 -1.55 -0.91
C ARG A 151 18.11 -0.48 -1.56
N SER A 152 17.84 0.64 -0.88
CA SER A 152 17.01 1.69 -1.44
C SER A 152 17.69 2.42 -2.59
N LYS A 153 19.01 2.35 -2.76
CA LYS A 153 19.68 2.92 -3.95
C LYS A 153 19.21 2.30 -5.28
N HIS A 154 18.65 1.09 -5.24
CA HIS A 154 18.23 0.31 -6.42
C HIS A 154 16.72 0.34 -6.65
N PHE A 155 15.95 1.13 -5.88
CA PHE A 155 14.48 1.02 -5.91
C PHE A 155 13.85 1.41 -7.25
N LEU A 156 14.55 2.20 -8.08
CA LEU A 156 14.11 2.64 -9.41
C LEU A 156 14.51 1.67 -10.54
N GLU A 157 15.15 0.55 -10.25
CA GLU A 157 15.62 -0.40 -11.28
C GLU A 157 14.47 -1.22 -11.89
N ASP A 158 13.52 -1.67 -11.05
CA ASP A 158 12.37 -2.45 -11.50
C ASP A 158 11.19 -1.56 -11.89
N GLU A 159 11.15 -1.14 -13.16
CA GLU A 159 10.08 -0.28 -13.69
C GLU A 159 8.67 -0.89 -13.56
N THR A 160 8.57 -2.22 -13.51
CA THR A 160 7.29 -2.91 -13.39
C THR A 160 6.70 -2.81 -11.98
N ASP A 161 7.55 -2.54 -10.99
CA ASP A 161 7.20 -2.39 -9.58
C ASP A 161 7.15 -0.91 -9.14
N LEU A 162 7.08 0.04 -10.09
CA LEU A 162 6.95 1.47 -9.79
C LEU A 162 5.52 2.00 -10.00
N VAL A 163 5.21 3.06 -9.25
CA VAL A 163 4.02 3.92 -9.40
C VAL A 163 4.38 5.37 -9.35
N SER A 164 3.63 6.18 -10.09
CA SER A 164 3.60 7.63 -9.92
C SER A 164 2.35 8.01 -9.12
N LEU A 165 2.52 8.87 -8.12
CA LEU A 165 1.40 9.42 -7.34
C LEU A 165 0.65 10.54 -8.07
N LYS A 166 1.10 10.95 -9.26
CA LYS A 166 0.37 11.90 -10.09
C LYS A 166 -0.90 11.23 -10.64
N VAL A 167 -2.05 11.80 -10.30
CA VAL A 167 -3.29 11.56 -11.06
C VAL A 167 -3.05 12.16 -12.44
N PRO A 168 -3.11 11.38 -13.54
CA PRO A 168 -3.03 11.95 -14.86
C PRO A 168 -4.16 12.95 -14.97
N ALA A 169 -3.82 14.21 -15.22
CA ALA A 169 -4.83 15.16 -15.61
C ALA A 169 -5.50 14.58 -16.86
N GLU A 170 -6.74 14.12 -16.75
CA GLU A 170 -7.59 13.75 -17.91
C GLU A 170 -7.56 14.85 -18.98
N ALA A 171 -7.20 16.08 -18.59
CA ALA A 171 -6.98 17.26 -19.42
C ALA A 171 -5.82 17.19 -20.43
N ASP A 172 -4.91 16.20 -20.37
CA ASP A 172 -3.71 16.23 -21.21
C ASP A 172 -3.79 15.36 -22.47
N PHE A 173 -4.80 14.51 -22.64
CA PHE A 173 -4.98 13.80 -23.93
C PHE A 173 -5.37 14.76 -25.06
N LEU A 174 -6.28 15.69 -24.77
CA LEU A 174 -6.69 16.75 -25.70
C LEU A 174 -5.56 17.75 -25.95
N SER A 175 -4.84 18.14 -24.90
CA SER A 175 -3.70 19.07 -25.01
C SER A 175 -2.49 18.45 -25.74
N LYS A 176 -2.20 17.15 -25.53
CA LYS A 176 -1.21 16.39 -26.31
C LYS A 176 -1.66 16.21 -27.76
N ARG A 177 -2.95 15.96 -28.03
CA ARG A 177 -3.47 15.90 -29.41
C ARG A 177 -3.45 17.26 -30.12
N LEU A 178 -3.85 18.32 -29.46
CA LEU A 178 -3.83 19.67 -30.05
C LEU A 178 -2.41 20.10 -30.39
N ARG A 179 -1.43 19.83 -29.52
CA ARG A 179 0.00 20.07 -29.84
C ARG A 179 0.53 19.19 -30.97
N ALA A 180 0.06 17.95 -31.10
CA ALA A 180 0.47 17.06 -32.18
C ALA A 180 -0.11 17.44 -33.56
N TYR A 181 -1.25 18.13 -33.60
CA TYR A 181 -1.94 18.52 -34.83
C TYR A 181 -1.90 20.02 -35.16
N TRP A 182 -1.19 20.84 -34.38
CA TRP A 182 -1.10 22.27 -34.61
C TRP A 182 0.25 22.67 -35.25
N PRO A 183 0.30 22.93 -36.57
CA PRO A 183 1.48 23.49 -37.21
C PRO A 183 1.48 25.02 -37.09
N GLY A 184 2.43 25.58 -36.32
CA GLY A 184 2.73 27.01 -36.25
C GLY A 184 2.48 27.62 -34.86
N GLN A 185 3.44 28.31 -34.24
CA GLN A 185 4.04 29.50 -34.82
C GLN A 185 5.56 29.48 -34.65
N SER A 186 6.23 29.50 -35.79
CA SER A 186 7.53 30.14 -35.93
C SER A 186 7.30 31.66 -35.95
N ALA A 187 7.78 32.36 -34.93
CA ALA A 187 8.26 33.74 -34.98
C ALA A 187 8.97 34.04 -33.65
#